data_AF-A0A973P3S4-F1
#
_entry.id   AF-A0A973P3S4-F1
#
_cell.length_a   1.000
_cell.length_b   1.000
_cell.length_c   1.000
_cell.angle_alpha   90.00
_cell.angle_beta   90.00
_cell.angle_gamma   90.00
#
_symmetry.space_group_name_H-M   'P 1'
#
loop_
_entity.id
_entity.type
_entity.pdbx_description
1 polymer ?
#
loop_
_entity_poly.entity_id
_entity_poly.type
_entity_poly.pdbx_seq_one_letter_code
_entity_poly.pdbx_strand_id
1 'polypeptide(L)'
;IDPGRGLLDQGVDSLAALELRNRLAAATGLRLPDTVIFDHPTPAGLARHLLAELRLDGEDPADPAGAADPAETAARELARFESAIGALALDPDGRAGLLTQLRTLLSRWDDGAAGAGFADRIDAASDEEMFALIDTELGHP
;
A
#
# COMPACT_ATOMS: atom_id res chain seq x y z
N ILE A 1 13.57 -17.53 -5.98
CA ILE A 1 13.13 -17.11 -7.33
C ILE A 1 14.03 -15.97 -7.74
N ASP A 2 14.65 -16.07 -8.91
CA ASP A 2 15.47 -15.01 -9.51
C ASP A 2 14.54 -14.09 -10.34
N PRO A 3 14.49 -12.77 -10.08
CA PRO A 3 13.57 -11.88 -10.77
C PRO A 3 13.89 -11.67 -12.26
N GLY A 4 15.16 -11.86 -12.67
CA GLY A 4 15.63 -11.66 -14.04
C GLY A 4 15.62 -12.91 -14.90
N ARG A 5 15.48 -14.09 -14.28
CA ARG A 5 15.47 -15.38 -14.99
C ARG A 5 14.06 -15.79 -15.38
N GLY A 6 13.91 -16.45 -16.53
CA GLY A 6 12.61 -16.91 -17.01
C GLY A 6 11.89 -17.84 -16.03
N LEU A 7 10.57 -17.74 -15.91
CA LEU A 7 9.75 -18.63 -15.09
C LEU A 7 9.93 -20.10 -15.53
N LEU A 8 9.95 -20.34 -16.84
CA LEU A 8 10.17 -21.68 -17.41
C LEU A 8 11.55 -22.24 -17.02
N ASP A 9 12.59 -21.40 -17.07
CA ASP A 9 13.96 -21.75 -16.71
C ASP A 9 14.16 -21.98 -15.21
N GLN A 10 13.16 -21.58 -14.40
CA GLN A 10 13.09 -21.79 -12.95
C GLN A 10 12.17 -22.96 -12.56
N GLY A 11 11.65 -23.70 -13.55
CA GLY A 11 10.85 -24.90 -13.33
C GLY A 11 9.34 -24.66 -13.30
N VAL A 12 8.86 -23.48 -13.71
CA VAL A 12 7.43 -23.27 -13.96
C VAL A 12 7.10 -23.87 -15.32
N ASP A 13 6.50 -25.05 -15.34
CA ASP A 13 6.03 -25.65 -16.58
C ASP A 13 4.74 -24.99 -17.11
N SER A 14 4.21 -25.46 -18.23
CA SER A 14 3.01 -24.90 -18.86
C SER A 14 1.75 -25.00 -17.99
N LEU A 15 1.63 -26.04 -17.16
CA LEU A 15 0.48 -26.20 -16.27
C LEU A 15 0.60 -25.26 -15.07
N ALA A 16 1.79 -25.20 -14.46
CA ALA A 16 2.10 -24.28 -13.37
C ALA A 16 1.98 -22.81 -13.81
N ALA A 17 2.32 -22.50 -15.06
CA ALA A 17 2.10 -21.18 -15.65
C ALA A 17 0.60 -20.84 -15.72
N LEU A 18 -0.24 -21.76 -16.21
CA LEU A 18 -1.68 -21.55 -16.27
C LEU A 18 -2.30 -21.34 -14.87
N GLU A 19 -1.90 -22.16 -13.90
CA GLU A 19 -2.32 -22.03 -12.51
C GLU A 19 -1.87 -20.69 -11.90
N LEU A 20 -0.64 -20.27 -12.14
CA LEU A 20 -0.12 -18.98 -11.71
C LEU A 20 -0.95 -17.84 -12.30
N ARG A 21 -1.23 -17.88 -13.62
CA ARG A 21 -2.07 -16.87 -14.28
C ARG A 21 -3.47 -16.81 -13.69
N ASN A 22 -4.09 -17.97 -13.42
CA ASN A 22 -5.42 -18.02 -12.80
C ASN A 22 -5.42 -17.45 -11.38
N ARG A 23 -4.39 -17.77 -10.59
CA ARG A 23 -4.23 -17.23 -9.23
C ARG A 23 -4.01 -15.72 -9.24
N LEU A 24 -3.20 -15.22 -10.18
CA LEU A 24 -2.95 -13.79 -10.34
C LEU A 24 -4.22 -13.06 -10.78
N ALA A 25 -4.96 -13.59 -11.75
CA ALA A 25 -6.25 -13.03 -12.18
C ALA A 25 -7.26 -12.99 -11.03
N ALA A 26 -7.35 -14.05 -10.22
CA ALA A 26 -8.24 -14.08 -9.05
C ALA A 26 -7.82 -13.09 -7.95
N ALA A 27 -6.51 -12.95 -7.69
CA ALA A 27 -6.00 -12.07 -6.65
C ALA A 27 -6.08 -10.58 -7.04
N THR A 28 -5.90 -10.28 -8.32
CA THR A 28 -5.86 -8.90 -8.84
C THR A 28 -7.19 -8.41 -9.41
N GLY A 29 -8.12 -9.33 -9.72
CA GLY A 29 -9.35 -9.02 -10.45
C GLY A 29 -9.14 -8.69 -11.93
N LEU A 30 -7.91 -8.82 -12.44
CA LEU A 30 -7.58 -8.54 -13.83
C LEU A 30 -7.96 -9.70 -14.75
N ARG A 31 -8.37 -9.37 -15.98
CA ARG A 31 -8.53 -10.35 -17.07
C ARG A 31 -7.19 -10.54 -17.76
N LEU A 32 -6.42 -11.52 -17.29
CA LEU A 32 -5.10 -11.82 -17.84
C LEU A 32 -5.17 -12.73 -19.08
N PRO A 33 -4.56 -12.33 -20.22
CA PRO A 33 -4.46 -13.16 -21.41
C PRO A 33 -3.74 -14.49 -21.14
N ASP A 34 -4.06 -15.50 -21.95
CA ASP A 34 -3.40 -16.81 -21.94
C ASP A 34 -1.89 -16.72 -22.24
N THR A 35 -1.50 -15.67 -22.94
CA THR A 35 -0.13 -15.41 -23.36
C THR A 35 0.68 -14.62 -22.34
N VAL A 36 0.08 -14.11 -21.25
CA VAL A 36 0.74 -13.12 -20.37
C VAL A 36 2.08 -13.58 -19.79
N ILE A 37 2.24 -14.88 -19.53
CA ILE A 37 3.50 -15.47 -19.02
C ILE A 37 4.53 -15.62 -20.14
N PHE A 38 4.12 -15.78 -21.39
CA PHE A 38 5.02 -15.80 -22.53
C PHE A 38 5.42 -14.38 -22.96
N ASP A 39 4.50 -13.43 -22.86
CA ASP A 39 4.73 -12.00 -23.12
C ASP A 39 5.64 -11.38 -22.04
N HIS A 40 5.52 -11.86 -20.80
CA HIS A 40 6.32 -11.45 -19.66
C HIS A 40 6.96 -12.65 -18.96
N PRO A 41 8.05 -13.21 -19.54
CA PRO A 41 8.61 -14.50 -19.14
C PRO A 41 9.36 -14.47 -17.82
N THR A 42 9.65 -13.30 -17.26
CA THR A 42 10.39 -13.15 -16.00
C THR A 42 9.45 -12.70 -14.88
N PRO A 43 9.70 -13.09 -13.61
CA PRO A 43 8.88 -12.64 -12.48
C PRO A 43 8.81 -11.11 -12.38
N ALA A 44 9.93 -10.41 -12.64
CA ALA A 44 9.96 -8.95 -12.64
C ALA A 44 9.15 -8.33 -13.80
N GLY A 45 9.23 -8.90 -15.00
CA GLY A 45 8.46 -8.44 -16.15
C GLY A 45 6.96 -8.59 -15.93
N LEU A 46 6.54 -9.74 -15.37
CA LEU A 46 5.14 -10.01 -15.07
C LEU A 46 4.62 -9.10 -13.95
N ALA A 47 5.39 -8.90 -12.88
CA ALA A 47 5.02 -8.00 -11.79
C ALA A 47 4.81 -6.56 -12.29
N ARG A 48 5.72 -6.06 -13.14
CA ARG A 48 5.61 -4.73 -13.75
C ARG A 48 4.36 -4.58 -14.61
N HIS A 49 4.05 -5.58 -15.43
CA HIS A 49 2.84 -5.56 -16.24
C HIS A 49 1.58 -5.50 -15.38
N LEU A 50 1.52 -6.29 -14.30
CA LEU A 50 0.37 -6.31 -13.40
C LEU A 50 0.20 -5.00 -12.64
N LEU A 51 1.29 -4.38 -12.18
CA LEU A 51 1.23 -3.09 -11.48
C LEU A 51 0.73 -1.97 -12.42
N ALA A 52 1.18 -1.98 -13.68
CA ALA A 52 0.68 -1.07 -14.72
C ALA A 52 -0.82 -1.27 -15.00
N GLU A 53 -1.28 -2.51 -15.16
CA GLU A 53 -2.70 -2.84 -15.40
C GLU A 53 -3.60 -2.49 -14.22
N LEU A 54 -3.10 -2.65 -12.98
CA LEU A 54 -3.83 -2.29 -11.77
C LEU A 54 -3.95 -0.78 -11.57
N ARG A 55 -3.31 0.04 -12.42
CA ARG A 55 -3.20 1.50 -12.24
C ARG A 55 -2.69 1.84 -10.83
N LEU A 56 -1.86 0.96 -10.27
CA LEU A 56 -1.08 1.25 -9.06
C LEU A 56 0.17 2.05 -9.44
N ASP A 57 0.57 2.01 -10.70
CA ASP A 57 1.68 2.77 -11.22
C ASP A 57 1.19 4.06 -11.90
N GLY A 58 1.30 5.16 -11.16
CA GLY A 58 1.66 6.44 -11.76
C GLY A 58 3.16 6.56 -12.02
N GLU A 59 3.90 5.44 -12.08
CA GLU A 59 5.35 5.40 -12.14
C GLU A 59 5.80 4.56 -13.34
N ASP A 60 6.41 5.22 -14.32
CA ASP A 60 7.19 4.57 -15.36
C ASP A 60 8.47 4.03 -14.68
N PRO A 61 8.70 2.70 -14.63
CA PRO A 61 9.85 2.12 -13.94
C PRO A 61 11.20 2.41 -14.62
N ALA A 62 11.19 3.18 -15.72
CA ALA A 62 12.38 3.67 -16.38
C ALA A 62 12.79 5.10 -15.96
N ASP A 63 12.02 5.79 -15.12
CA ASP A 63 12.36 7.14 -14.65
C ASP A 63 12.78 7.15 -13.16
N PRO A 64 14.09 7.13 -12.84
CA PRO A 64 14.55 7.28 -11.46
C PRO A 64 14.28 8.68 -10.88
N ALA A 65 13.76 9.63 -11.67
CA ALA A 65 13.26 10.93 -11.19
C ALA A 65 11.75 10.92 -10.91
N GLY A 66 11.05 9.81 -11.18
CA GLY A 66 9.60 9.67 -11.07
C GLY A 66 9.09 9.02 -9.78
N ALA A 67 9.97 8.71 -8.81
CA ALA A 67 9.52 8.29 -7.48
C ALA A 67 8.75 9.45 -6.84
N ALA A 68 7.43 9.47 -7.06
CA ALA A 68 6.58 10.51 -6.54
C ALA A 68 6.77 10.53 -5.02
N ASP A 69 6.91 11.73 -4.46
CA ASP A 69 7.03 11.91 -3.03
C ASP A 69 5.93 11.06 -2.35
N PRO A 70 6.26 10.26 -1.32
CA PRO A 70 5.27 9.42 -0.64
C PRO A 70 3.99 10.19 -0.25
N ALA A 71 4.10 11.48 0.05
CA ALA A 71 2.97 12.37 0.31
C ALA A 71 2.15 12.68 -0.96
N GLU A 72 2.78 12.85 -2.12
CA GLU A 72 2.09 13.05 -3.40
C GLU A 72 1.32 11.79 -3.82
N THR A 73 1.94 10.62 -3.64
CA THR A 73 1.28 9.32 -3.87
C THR A 73 0.09 9.13 -2.92
N ALA A 74 0.26 9.41 -1.63
CA ALA A 74 -0.83 9.36 -0.66
C ALA A 74 -1.97 10.35 -1.00
N ALA A 75 -1.64 11.56 -1.44
CA ALA A 75 -2.63 12.56 -1.85
C ALA A 75 -3.45 12.11 -3.07
N ARG A 76 -2.80 11.47 -4.05
CA ARG A 76 -3.45 10.93 -5.25
C ARG A 76 -4.44 9.81 -4.91
N GLU A 77 -4.05 8.91 -4.02
CA GLU A 77 -4.93 7.83 -3.55
C GLU A 77 -6.14 8.36 -2.76
N LEU A 78 -5.93 9.41 -1.95
CA LEU A 78 -7.03 10.06 -1.23
C LEU A 78 -8.04 10.71 -2.19
N ALA A 79 -7.57 11.39 -3.23
CA ALA A 79 -8.44 11.98 -4.26
C ALA A 79 -9.23 10.91 -5.03
N ARG A 80 -8.60 9.77 -5.34
CA ARG A 80 -9.27 8.61 -5.96
C ARG A 80 -10.37 8.06 -5.04
N PHE A 81 -10.09 7.91 -3.76
CA PHE A 81 -11.05 7.45 -2.76
C PHE A 81 -12.25 8.39 -2.63
N GLU A 82 -12.01 9.71 -2.56
CA GLU A 82 -13.07 10.72 -2.54
C GLU A 82 -13.98 10.61 -3.77
N SER A 83 -13.39 10.49 -4.96
CA SER A 83 -14.15 10.30 -6.20
C SER A 83 -14.98 9.01 -6.20
N ALA A 84 -14.45 7.91 -5.66
CA ALA A 84 -15.16 6.64 -5.58
C ALA A 84 -16.36 6.69 -4.63
N ILE A 85 -16.21 7.35 -3.48
CA ILE A 85 -17.32 7.58 -2.53
C ILE A 85 -18.41 8.44 -3.17
N GLY A 86 -18.03 9.49 -3.90
CA GLY A 86 -18.98 10.34 -4.62
C GLY A 86 -19.83 9.56 -5.63
N ALA A 87 -19.24 8.59 -6.32
CA ALA A 87 -19.94 7.76 -7.31
C ALA A 87 -20.91 6.73 -6.69
N LEU A 88 -20.69 6.28 -5.45
CA LEU A 88 -21.52 5.27 -4.78
C LEU A 88 -22.91 5.77 -4.36
N ALA A 89 -23.15 7.09 -4.37
CA ALA A 89 -24.43 7.70 -4.03
C ALA A 89 -25.03 7.17 -2.71
N LEU A 90 -24.21 7.09 -1.65
CA LEU A 90 -24.60 6.58 -0.33
C LEU A 90 -25.83 7.29 0.25
N ASP A 91 -26.72 6.54 0.89
CA ASP A 91 -27.83 7.08 1.68
C ASP A 91 -27.32 7.70 3.01
N PRO A 92 -28.18 8.38 3.80
CA PRO A 92 -27.76 9.03 5.05
C PRO A 92 -27.09 8.09 6.05
N ASP A 93 -27.59 6.85 6.16
CA ASP A 93 -27.07 5.86 7.11
C ASP A 93 -25.71 5.32 6.65
N GLY A 94 -25.56 5.03 5.36
CA GLY A 94 -24.28 4.65 4.74
C GLY A 94 -23.22 5.73 4.89
N ARG A 95 -23.60 7.01 4.74
CA ARG A 95 -22.70 8.15 5.00
C ARG A 95 -22.27 8.22 6.47
N ALA A 96 -23.20 8.04 7.41
CA ALA A 96 -22.90 8.06 8.85
C ALA A 96 -21.95 6.89 9.25
N GLY A 97 -22.16 5.70 8.68
CA GLY A 97 -21.29 4.54 8.87
C GLY A 97 -19.87 4.79 8.36
N LEU A 98 -19.73 5.32 7.14
CA LEU A 98 -18.43 5.66 6.55
C LEU A 98 -17.68 6.71 7.38
N LEU A 99 -18.36 7.76 7.84
CA LEU A 99 -17.76 8.79 8.69
C LEU A 99 -17.25 8.21 10.01
N THR A 100 -17.98 7.26 10.61
CA THR A 100 -17.55 6.57 11.82
C THR A 100 -16.25 5.80 11.57
N GLN A 101 -16.19 5.03 10.48
CA GLN A 101 -14.99 4.27 10.12
C GLN A 101 -13.78 5.17 9.85
N LEU A 102 -13.96 6.28 9.12
CA LEU A 102 -12.89 7.25 8.86
C LEU A 102 -12.36 7.87 10.15
N ARG A 103 -13.24 8.22 11.10
CA ARG A 103 -12.82 8.74 12.41
C ARG A 103 -12.00 7.72 13.20
N THR A 104 -12.40 6.45 13.18
CA THR A 104 -11.63 5.38 13.80
C THR A 104 -10.24 5.21 13.18
N LEU A 105 -10.15 5.27 11.84
CA LEU A 105 -8.87 5.20 11.13
C LEU A 105 -7.95 6.38 11.49
N LEU A 106 -8.49 7.60 11.51
CA LEU A 106 -7.74 8.81 11.86
C LEU A 106 -7.22 8.76 13.30
N SER A 107 -8.05 8.33 14.27
CA SER A 107 -7.61 8.15 15.66
C SER A 107 -6.42 7.18 15.75
N ARG A 108 -6.51 6.04 15.06
CA ARG A 108 -5.45 5.03 15.09
C ARG A 108 -4.12 5.54 14.50
N TRP A 109 -4.18 6.40 13.49
CA TRP A 109 -2.97 7.02 12.93
C TRP A 109 -2.39 8.08 13.84
N ASP A 110 -3.23 8.86 14.52
CA ASP A 110 -2.79 9.84 15.51
C ASP A 110 -2.09 9.14 16.69
N ASP A 111 -2.65 8.03 17.18
CA ASP A 111 -2.03 7.21 18.24
C ASP A 111 -0.66 6.64 17.81
N GLY A 112 -0.54 6.21 16.55
CA GLY A 112 0.72 5.70 15.98
C GLY A 112 1.77 6.80 15.79
N ALA A 113 1.36 8.00 15.36
CA ALA A 113 2.23 9.16 15.23
C ALA A 113 2.65 9.72 16.60
N ALA A 114 1.76 9.71 17.58
CA ALA A 114 2.05 10.08 18.95
C ALA A 114 3.05 9.09 19.59
N GLY A 115 2.89 7.79 19.34
CA GLY A 115 3.82 6.76 19.79
C GLY A 115 5.22 6.89 19.17
N ALA A 116 5.31 7.13 17.85
CA ALA A 116 6.58 7.38 17.17
C ALA A 116 7.25 8.68 17.68
N GLY A 117 6.49 9.77 17.82
CA GLY A 117 6.99 11.04 18.32
C GLY A 117 7.31 11.05 19.81
N PHE A 118 6.76 10.12 20.60
CA PHE A 118 7.15 9.91 22.00
C PHE A 118 8.46 9.13 22.09
N ALA A 119 8.62 8.06 21.30
CA ALA A 119 9.87 7.32 21.21
C ALA A 119 11.04 8.21 20.74
N ASP A 120 10.84 8.99 19.68
CA ASP A 120 11.85 9.94 19.18
C ASP A 120 12.19 11.03 20.22
N ARG A 121 11.21 11.47 21.03
CA ARG A 121 11.44 12.44 22.12
C ARG A 121 12.15 11.83 23.32
N ILE A 122 11.93 10.56 23.62
CA ILE A 122 12.68 9.83 24.66
C ILE A 122 14.14 9.65 24.23
N ASP A 123 14.39 9.25 22.98
CA ASP A 123 15.75 9.05 22.46
C ASP A 123 16.55 10.37 22.36
N ALA A 124 15.85 11.50 22.18
CA ALA A 124 16.48 12.83 22.09
C ALA A 124 16.56 13.58 23.43
N ALA A 125 15.85 13.14 24.47
CA ALA A 125 15.83 13.80 25.78
C ALA A 125 17.12 13.52 26.56
N SER A 126 17.65 14.54 27.25
CA SER A 126 18.68 14.31 28.26
C SER A 126 18.10 13.56 29.48
N ASP A 127 18.94 12.86 30.26
CA ASP A 127 18.50 12.05 31.41
C ASP A 127 17.55 12.81 32.35
N GLU A 128 17.79 14.11 32.58
CA GLU A 128 16.95 14.97 33.43
C GLU A 128 15.57 15.26 32.79
N GLU A 129 15.53 15.47 31.48
CA GLU A 129 14.29 15.71 30.73
C GLU A 129 13.47 14.42 30.59
N MET A 130 14.13 13.27 30.56
CA MET A 130 13.49 11.95 30.55
C MET A 130 12.72 11.69 31.86
N PHE A 131 13.28 12.05 33.02
CA PHE A 131 12.58 11.93 34.31
C PHE A 131 11.38 12.90 34.42
N ALA A 132 11.49 14.11 33.88
CA ALA A 132 10.37 15.07 33.86
C ALA A 132 9.21 14.64 32.94
N LEU A 133 9.51 13.94 31.84
CA LEU A 133 8.50 13.46 30.88
C LEU A 133 7.62 12.35 31.47
N ILE A 134 8.23 11.41 32.20
CA ILE A 134 7.52 10.31 32.87
C ILE A 134 6.60 10.85 33.98
N ASP A 135 7.04 11.89 34.70
CA ASP A 135 6.25 12.52 35.76
C ASP A 135 5.08 13.34 35.21
N THR A 136 5.13 13.77 33.93
CA THR A 136 4.03 14.48 33.27
C THR A 136 2.94 13.53 32.77
N GLU A 137 3.29 12.33 32.33
CA GLU A 137 2.33 11.30 31.87
C GLU A 137 1.84 10.38 33.00
N LEU A 138 2.61 10.21 34.08
CA LEU A 138 2.22 9.45 35.29
C LEU A 138 1.85 10.35 36.48
N GLY A 139 1.84 11.67 36.29
CA GLY A 139 1.47 12.71 37.25
C GLY A 139 -0.05 12.90 37.37
N HIS A 140 -0.63 12.00 38.15
CA HIS A 140 -2.00 11.73 38.57
C HIS A 140 -2.95 12.90 38.96
N PRO A 141 -4.29 12.66 39.06
CA PRO A 141 -4.94 11.48 39.67
C PRO A 141 -5.72 10.54 38.74
#